data_AF-A0A3N2S503-F1
#
_entry.id   AF-A0A3N2S503-F1
#
_cell.length_a   1.000
_cell.length_b   1.000
_cell.length_c   1.000
_cell.angle_alpha   90.00
_cell.angle_beta   90.00
_cell.angle_gamma   90.00
#
_symmetry.space_group_name_H-M   'P 1'
#
loop_
_entity.id
_entity.type
_entity.pdbx_description
1 polymer ?
#
loop_
_entity_poly.entity_id
_entity_poly.type
_entity_poly.pdbx_seq_one_letter_code
_entity_poly.pdbx_strand_id
1 'polypeptide(L)'
;MNDINLLKRSIDTKVLNFVLLTAVTGGIYPLMWLFLNQRKLTEEMRDNFVDSNYPLWIAVATGLGWFLSDFSYEISDKDTILDYIAALLSFVSVVMYIIWGFKAKTSLQAYALKEFKFELKMNVFYTFLFNVYYIVYCVNSMESEYQKHKIIFSQHQG
;
A
#
# COMPACT_ATOMS: atom_id res chain seq x y z
N MET A 1 -24.82 12.42 2.56
CA MET A 1 -24.03 12.51 1.32
C MET A 1 -22.61 12.14 1.70
N ASN A 2 -22.05 11.05 1.16
CA ASN A 2 -20.72 10.61 1.58
C ASN A 2 -19.67 11.59 1.07
N ASP A 3 -18.74 11.96 1.94
CA ASP A 3 -17.65 12.86 1.60
C ASP A 3 -16.52 12.05 0.98
N ILE A 4 -16.26 12.30 -0.30
CA ILE A 4 -15.19 11.63 -1.05
C ILE A 4 -13.78 11.90 -0.53
N ASN A 5 -13.59 12.98 0.23
CA ASN A 5 -12.32 13.26 0.90
C ASN A 5 -12.20 12.59 2.27
N LEU A 6 -13.20 11.83 2.72
CA LEU A 6 -13.18 11.16 4.03
C LEU A 6 -12.01 10.19 4.15
N LEU A 7 -11.81 9.30 3.17
CA LEU A 7 -10.68 8.35 3.16
C LEU A 7 -9.33 9.09 3.16
N LYS A 8 -9.21 10.12 2.32
CA LYS A 8 -8.02 10.98 2.22
C LYS A 8 -7.67 11.67 3.54
N ARG A 9 -8.68 12.21 4.23
CA ARG A 9 -8.49 12.86 5.55
C ARG A 9 -8.20 11.85 6.66
N SER A 10 -8.75 10.64 6.58
CA SER A 10 -8.50 9.57 7.57
C SER A 10 -7.04 9.13 7.57
N ILE A 11 -6.46 8.93 6.38
CA ILE A 11 -5.03 8.58 6.24
C ILE A 11 -4.09 9.79 6.33
N ASP A 12 -4.58 11.00 6.01
CA ASP A 12 -3.85 12.28 6.02
C ASP A 12 -2.39 12.21 5.52
N THR A 13 -2.19 11.57 4.38
CA THR A 13 -0.85 11.29 3.86
C THR A 13 -0.66 11.93 2.49
N LYS A 14 0.26 12.90 2.40
CA LYS A 14 0.72 13.46 1.11
C LYS A 14 1.77 12.54 0.49
N VAL A 15 1.61 12.23 -0.81
CA VAL A 15 2.54 11.35 -1.56
C VAL A 15 3.99 11.82 -1.46
N LEU A 16 4.24 13.14 -1.61
CA LEU A 16 5.59 13.69 -1.54
C LEU A 16 6.24 13.48 -0.17
N ASN A 17 5.51 13.80 0.91
CA ASN A 17 6.00 13.57 2.27
C ASN A 17 6.25 12.08 2.51
N PHE A 18 5.38 11.22 1.98
CA PHE A 18 5.50 9.78 2.09
C PHE A 18 6.79 9.27 1.42
N VAL A 19 7.08 9.70 0.20
CA VAL A 19 8.32 9.36 -0.54
C VAL A 19 9.57 9.91 0.15
N LEU A 20 9.54 11.17 0.61
CA LEU A 20 10.68 11.79 1.29
C LEU A 20 11.01 11.08 2.60
N LEU A 21 9.99 10.75 3.39
CA LEU A 21 10.18 10.01 4.64
C LEU A 21 10.69 8.60 4.38
N THR A 22 10.25 7.92 3.32
CA THR A 22 10.88 6.66 2.90
C THR A 22 12.37 6.85 2.66
N ALA A 23 12.77 7.85 1.87
CA ALA A 23 14.17 8.07 1.53
C ALA A 23 15.02 8.36 2.78
N VAL A 24 14.55 9.24 3.67
CA VAL A 24 15.26 9.61 4.90
C VAL A 24 15.35 8.44 5.90
N THR A 25 14.35 7.55 5.93
CA THR A 25 14.33 6.39 6.83
C THR A 25 14.91 5.12 6.21
N GLY A 26 15.52 5.20 5.02
CA GLY A 26 16.08 4.03 4.34
C GLY A 26 15.04 2.96 3.98
N GLY A 27 13.78 3.33 3.78
CA GLY A 27 12.71 2.39 3.41
C GLY A 27 11.90 1.81 4.57
N ILE A 28 12.16 2.22 5.82
CA ILE A 28 11.40 1.75 6.99
C ILE A 28 10.01 2.41 7.08
N TYR A 29 9.90 3.69 6.72
CA TYR A 29 8.65 4.45 6.86
C TYR A 29 7.40 3.81 6.21
N PRO A 30 7.46 3.21 5.00
CA PRO A 30 6.34 2.48 4.42
C PRO A 30 5.78 1.34 5.29
N LEU A 31 6.63 0.59 5.99
CA LEU A 31 6.18 -0.48 6.90
C LEU A 31 5.40 0.11 8.06
N MET A 32 5.93 1.16 8.67
CA MET A 32 5.28 1.86 9.78
C MET A 32 3.94 2.45 9.34
N TRP A 33 3.92 3.06 8.15
CA TRP A 33 2.71 3.63 7.59
C TRP A 33 1.64 2.57 7.31
N LEU A 34 2.02 1.42 6.74
CA LEU A 34 1.12 0.30 6.53
C LEU A 34 0.48 -0.14 7.85
N PHE A 35 1.29 -0.32 8.89
CA PHE A 35 0.79 -0.73 10.20
C PHE A 35 -0.19 0.28 10.79
N LEU A 36 0.13 1.58 10.72
CA LEU A 36 -0.71 2.65 11.29
C LEU A 36 -2.00 2.91 10.52
N ASN A 37 -1.98 2.72 9.19
CA ASN A 37 -3.09 3.09 8.32
C ASN A 37 -3.91 1.90 7.81
N GLN A 38 -3.46 0.66 7.99
CA GLN A 38 -4.22 -0.54 7.59
C GLN A 38 -5.63 -0.52 8.17
N ARG A 39 -5.75 -0.32 9.48
CA ARG A 39 -7.04 -0.32 10.16
C ARG A 39 -7.96 0.81 9.69
N LYS A 40 -7.39 2.01 9.50
CA LYS A 40 -8.14 3.15 8.97
C LYS A 40 -8.67 2.85 7.58
N LEU A 41 -7.84 2.31 6.69
CA LEU A 41 -8.24 1.91 5.35
C LEU A 41 -9.40 0.89 5.39
N THR A 42 -9.31 -0.15 6.22
CA THR A 42 -10.36 -1.17 6.30
C THR A 42 -11.65 -0.65 6.94
N GLU A 43 -11.56 0.22 7.95
CA GLU A 43 -12.71 0.84 8.62
C GLU A 43 -13.47 1.76 7.65
N GLU A 44 -12.76 2.65 6.95
CA GLU A 44 -13.39 3.62 6.03
C GLU A 44 -13.91 2.96 4.75
N MET A 45 -13.18 1.99 4.18
CA MET A 45 -13.63 1.26 3.00
C MET A 45 -14.67 0.17 3.33
N ARG A 46 -14.89 -0.12 4.62
CA ARG A 46 -15.75 -1.20 5.15
C ARG A 46 -15.42 -2.55 4.53
N ASP A 47 -14.13 -2.82 4.38
CA ASP A 47 -13.61 -4.02 3.73
C ASP A 47 -12.28 -4.46 4.36
N ASN A 48 -12.27 -5.63 4.97
CA ASN A 48 -11.08 -6.24 5.58
C ASN A 48 -10.24 -6.96 4.51
N PHE A 49 -9.69 -6.20 3.56
CA PHE A 49 -9.04 -6.76 2.37
C PHE A 49 -7.79 -7.61 2.69
N VAL A 50 -7.12 -7.34 3.82
CA VAL A 50 -6.11 -8.21 4.43
C VAL A 50 -6.36 -8.36 5.93
N ASP A 51 -5.76 -9.37 6.53
CA ASP A 51 -5.77 -9.55 7.99
C ASP A 51 -5.15 -8.34 8.70
N SER A 52 -5.65 -8.03 9.90
CA SER A 52 -5.16 -6.90 10.71
C SER A 52 -3.66 -7.00 11.06
N ASN A 53 -3.13 -8.23 11.20
CA ASN A 53 -1.73 -8.48 11.48
C ASN A 53 -0.88 -8.59 10.20
N TYR A 54 -1.47 -8.44 9.01
CA TYR A 54 -0.74 -8.58 7.75
C TYR A 54 0.48 -7.64 7.66
N PRO A 55 0.38 -6.32 7.99
CA PRO A 55 1.55 -5.45 8.01
C PRO A 55 2.62 -5.87 9.01
N LEU A 56 2.22 -6.44 10.16
CA LEU A 56 3.15 -6.95 11.16
C LEU A 56 3.96 -8.13 10.60
N TRP A 57 3.32 -9.06 9.89
CA TRP A 57 4.03 -10.18 9.26
C TRP A 57 5.00 -9.73 8.15
N ILE A 58 4.67 -8.68 7.38
CA ILE A 58 5.62 -8.06 6.45
C ILE A 58 6.84 -7.52 7.22
N ALA A 59 6.61 -6.83 8.34
CA ALA A 59 7.69 -6.29 9.16
C ALA A 59 8.57 -7.38 9.75
N VAL A 60 7.98 -8.49 10.23
CA VAL A 60 8.71 -9.67 10.72
C VAL A 60 9.57 -10.30 9.61
N ALA A 61 9.00 -10.55 8.43
CA ALA A 61 9.75 -11.12 7.31
C ALA A 61 10.91 -10.21 6.87
N THR A 62 10.67 -8.91 6.80
CA THR A 62 11.71 -7.92 6.45
C THR A 62 12.81 -7.84 7.50
N GLY A 63 12.44 -7.68 8.77
CA GLY A 63 13.37 -7.51 9.87
C GLY A 63 14.23 -8.75 10.12
N LEU A 64 13.61 -9.94 10.12
CA LEU A 64 14.36 -11.19 10.23
C LEU A 64 15.22 -11.46 9.00
N GLY A 65 14.76 -11.12 7.80
CA GLY A 65 15.57 -11.22 6.59
C GLY A 65 16.86 -10.43 6.68
N TRP A 66 16.78 -9.16 7.09
CA TRP A 66 17.97 -8.30 7.28
C TRP A 66 18.86 -8.80 8.43
N PHE A 67 18.26 -9.09 9.59
CA PHE A 67 19.01 -9.55 10.74
C PHE A 67 19.80 -10.84 10.48
N LEU A 68 19.19 -11.82 9.81
CA LEU A 68 19.86 -13.08 9.49
C LEU A 68 20.96 -12.91 8.44
N SER A 69 20.79 -11.99 7.49
CA SER A 69 21.82 -11.66 6.50
C SER A 69 23.06 -11.07 7.17
N ASP A 70 22.87 -10.10 8.07
CA ASP A 70 23.99 -9.45 8.79
C ASP A 70 24.68 -10.46 9.73
N PHE A 71 23.89 -11.25 10.46
CA PHE A 71 24.42 -12.26 11.37
C PHE A 71 25.18 -13.38 10.65
N SER A 72 24.72 -13.79 9.46
CA SER A 72 25.43 -14.78 8.63
C SER A 72 26.83 -14.28 8.23
N TYR A 73 26.90 -13.03 7.79
CA TYR A 73 28.14 -12.38 7.38
C TYR A 73 29.17 -12.29 8.53
N GLU A 74 28.73 -12.02 9.76
CA GLU A 74 29.62 -12.00 10.94
C GLU A 74 30.19 -13.38 11.29
N ILE A 75 29.49 -14.47 10.97
CA ILE A 75 29.92 -15.84 11.29
C ILE A 75 30.91 -16.37 10.24
N SER A 76 30.69 -16.06 8.96
CA SER A 76 31.41 -16.68 7.85
C SER A 76 31.41 -15.80 6.61
N ASP A 77 32.58 -15.64 6.00
CA ASP A 77 32.74 -14.99 4.68
C ASP A 77 32.19 -15.84 3.52
N LYS A 78 31.71 -17.06 3.78
CA LYS A 78 31.08 -17.95 2.81
C LYS A 78 29.59 -18.10 3.11
N ASP A 79 28.82 -18.26 2.03
CA ASP A 79 27.38 -18.55 2.08
C ASP A 79 27.06 -19.68 3.08
N THR A 80 26.16 -19.39 4.00
CA THR A 80 25.63 -20.32 5.00
C THR A 80 24.16 -20.60 4.75
N ILE A 81 23.60 -21.55 5.51
CA ILE A 81 22.15 -21.80 5.49
C ILE A 81 21.33 -20.56 5.88
N LEU A 82 21.90 -19.65 6.68
CA LEU A 82 21.24 -18.42 7.11
C LEU A 82 21.04 -17.44 5.96
N ASP A 83 21.98 -17.38 5.00
CA ASP A 83 21.84 -16.52 3.81
C ASP A 83 20.65 -16.95 2.94
N TYR A 84 20.46 -18.26 2.76
CA TYR A 84 19.32 -18.77 2.01
C TYR A 84 17.99 -18.50 2.73
N ILE A 85 17.96 -18.58 4.06
CA ILE A 85 16.76 -18.24 4.85
C ILE A 85 16.49 -16.73 4.79
N ALA A 86 17.53 -15.89 4.91
CA ALA A 86 17.44 -14.44 4.80
C ALA A 86 16.90 -14.01 3.42
N ALA A 87 17.41 -14.62 2.35
CA ALA A 87 16.95 -14.38 0.98
C ALA A 87 15.49 -14.80 0.79
N LEU A 88 15.09 -15.96 1.32
CA LEU A 88 13.71 -16.43 1.28
C LEU A 88 12.76 -15.47 2.01
N LEU A 89 13.11 -15.03 3.22
CA LEU A 89 12.31 -14.09 4.01
C LEU A 89 12.18 -12.73 3.31
N SER A 90 13.27 -12.24 2.72
CA SER A 90 13.26 -11.00 1.93
C SER A 90 12.36 -11.12 0.70
N PHE A 91 12.42 -12.26 -0.01
CA PHE A 91 11.54 -12.54 -1.14
C PHE A 91 10.07 -12.61 -0.74
N VAL A 92 9.76 -13.31 0.36
CA VAL A 92 8.41 -13.38 0.92
C VAL A 92 7.89 -11.99 1.28
N SER A 93 8.71 -11.14 1.91
CA SER A 93 8.33 -9.76 2.23
C SER A 93 7.91 -8.97 0.98
N VAL A 94 8.70 -9.03 -0.10
CA VAL A 94 8.38 -8.36 -1.36
C VAL A 94 7.07 -8.87 -1.96
N VAL A 95 6.87 -10.19 -1.98
CA VAL A 95 5.61 -10.79 -2.47
C VAL A 95 4.42 -10.34 -1.64
N MET A 96 4.56 -10.28 -0.30
CA MET A 96 3.49 -9.82 0.57
C MET A 96 3.15 -8.34 0.33
N TYR A 97 4.14 -7.49 0.11
CA TYR A 97 3.92 -6.10 -0.29
C TYR A 97 3.11 -6.01 -1.58
N ILE A 98 3.48 -6.79 -2.60
CA ILE A 98 2.77 -6.85 -3.88
C ILE A 98 1.31 -7.27 -3.66
N ILE A 99 1.09 -8.36 -2.92
CA ILE A 99 -0.25 -8.87 -2.61
C ILE A 99 -1.08 -7.80 -1.88
N TRP A 100 -0.50 -7.11 -0.89
CA TRP A 100 -1.17 -6.03 -0.18
C TRP A 100 -1.64 -4.94 -1.15
N GLY A 101 -0.75 -4.46 -2.03
CA GLY A 101 -1.05 -3.41 -2.99
C GLY A 101 -2.20 -3.78 -3.94
N PHE A 102 -2.22 -5.02 -4.43
CA PHE A 102 -3.31 -5.50 -5.28
C PHE A 102 -4.64 -5.63 -4.55
N LYS A 103 -4.63 -6.13 -3.31
CA LYS A 103 -5.85 -6.22 -2.51
C LYS A 103 -6.39 -4.84 -2.14
N ALA A 104 -5.51 -3.92 -1.75
CA ALA A 104 -5.86 -2.52 -1.48
C ALA A 104 -6.45 -1.85 -2.73
N LYS A 105 -5.86 -2.08 -3.91
CA LYS A 105 -6.42 -1.62 -5.19
C LYS A 105 -7.86 -2.10 -5.37
N THR A 106 -8.11 -3.40 -5.29
CA THR A 106 -9.45 -3.96 -5.50
C THR A 106 -10.46 -3.39 -4.50
N SER A 107 -10.07 -3.27 -3.24
CA SER A 107 -10.88 -2.67 -2.18
C SER A 107 -11.21 -1.20 -2.47
N LEU A 108 -10.23 -0.42 -2.91
CA LEU A 108 -10.40 0.99 -3.24
C LEU A 108 -11.33 1.20 -4.45
N GLN A 109 -11.22 0.35 -5.48
CA GLN A 109 -12.12 0.37 -6.63
C GLN A 109 -13.56 0.02 -6.22
N ALA A 110 -13.73 -0.99 -5.37
CA ALA A 110 -15.05 -1.38 -4.86
C ALA A 110 -15.66 -0.29 -3.98
N TYR A 111 -14.86 0.37 -3.13
CA TYR A 111 -15.28 1.51 -2.33
C TYR A 111 -15.78 2.67 -3.20
N ALA A 112 -14.99 3.08 -4.20
CA ALA A 112 -15.37 4.15 -5.13
C ALA A 112 -16.69 3.85 -5.87
N LEU A 113 -16.84 2.61 -6.33
CA LEU A 113 -18.03 2.18 -7.05
C LEU A 113 -19.27 2.10 -6.14
N LYS A 114 -19.14 1.53 -4.94
CA LYS A 114 -20.27 1.34 -4.02
C LYS A 114 -20.78 2.67 -3.47
N GLU A 115 -19.87 3.52 -3.00
CA GLU A 115 -20.19 4.75 -2.26
C GLU A 115 -20.43 5.96 -3.16
N PHE A 116 -19.70 6.07 -4.28
CA PHE A 116 -19.76 7.25 -5.17
C PHE A 116 -20.27 6.95 -6.57
N LYS A 117 -20.60 5.68 -6.87
CA LYS A 117 -21.16 5.22 -8.14
C LYS A 117 -20.29 5.50 -9.37
N PHE A 118 -18.96 5.53 -9.20
CA PHE A 118 -18.03 5.64 -10.32
C PHE A 118 -16.92 4.60 -10.27
N GLU A 119 -16.41 4.24 -11.44
CA GLU A 119 -15.27 3.33 -11.57
C GLU A 119 -13.95 4.08 -11.43
N LEU A 120 -13.24 3.84 -10.32
CA LEU A 120 -11.88 4.34 -10.15
C LEU A 120 -10.91 3.50 -11.01
N LYS A 121 -10.36 4.11 -12.06
CA LYS A 121 -9.38 3.44 -12.94
C LYS A 121 -7.99 3.45 -12.30
N MET A 122 -7.51 2.27 -11.94
CA MET A 122 -6.18 2.07 -11.35
C MET A 122 -5.31 1.17 -12.23
N ASN A 123 -4.11 1.64 -12.58
CA ASN A 123 -3.18 0.93 -13.45
C ASN A 123 -2.51 -0.24 -12.72
N VAL A 124 -2.59 -1.44 -13.29
CA VAL A 124 -1.98 -2.68 -12.77
C VAL A 124 -0.46 -2.56 -12.66
N PHE A 125 0.20 -2.03 -13.69
CA PHE A 125 1.65 -1.86 -13.73
C PHE A 125 2.14 -0.92 -12.62
N TYR A 126 1.46 0.21 -12.39
CA TYR A 126 1.80 1.12 -11.30
C TYR A 126 1.49 0.54 -9.92
N THR A 127 0.47 -0.31 -9.81
CA THR A 127 0.18 -1.03 -8.55
C THR A 127 1.31 -2.02 -8.22
N PHE A 128 1.86 -2.68 -9.24
CA PHE A 128 3.00 -3.57 -9.05
C PHE A 128 4.28 -2.80 -8.70
N LEU A 129 4.65 -1.79 -9.50
CA LEU A 129 5.93 -1.09 -9.38
C LEU A 129 5.98 -0.13 -8.19
N PHE A 130 4.93 0.66 -7.98
CA PHE A 130 4.89 1.70 -6.94
C PHE A 130 4.04 1.31 -5.74
N ASN A 131 3.30 0.20 -5.79
CA ASN A 131 2.65 -0.44 -4.63
C ASN A 131 1.93 0.57 -3.71
N VAL A 132 2.30 0.62 -2.42
CA VAL A 132 1.73 1.52 -1.42
C VAL A 132 1.78 3.00 -1.81
N TYR A 133 2.82 3.46 -2.51
CA TYR A 133 2.88 4.83 -3.02
C TYR A 133 1.76 5.12 -4.03
N TYR A 134 1.46 4.16 -4.89
CA TYR A 134 0.39 4.29 -5.88
C TYR A 134 -0.99 4.27 -5.20
N ILE A 135 -1.18 3.47 -4.16
CA ILE A 135 -2.42 3.48 -3.38
C ILE A 135 -2.64 4.85 -2.73
N VAL A 136 -1.62 5.39 -2.05
CA VAL A 136 -1.70 6.73 -1.44
C VAL A 136 -1.94 7.81 -2.49
N TYR A 137 -1.32 7.69 -3.67
CA TYR A 137 -1.58 8.59 -4.80
C TYR A 137 -3.05 8.52 -5.25
N CYS A 138 -3.59 7.32 -5.46
CA CYS A 138 -4.97 7.13 -5.90
C CYS A 138 -6.00 7.63 -4.87
N VAL A 139 -5.75 7.44 -3.57
CA VAL A 139 -6.60 8.02 -2.53
C VAL A 139 -6.57 9.55 -2.60
N ASN A 140 -5.40 10.15 -2.79
CA ASN A 140 -5.24 11.60 -2.87
C ASN A 140 -5.88 12.22 -4.12
N SER A 141 -5.87 11.49 -5.24
CA SER A 141 -6.43 11.92 -6.53
C SER A 141 -7.90 11.57 -6.70
N MET A 142 -8.51 10.81 -5.77
CA MET A 142 -9.86 10.26 -5.91
C MET A 142 -10.90 11.35 -6.20
N GLU A 143 -10.85 12.47 -5.49
CA GLU A 143 -11.77 13.59 -5.73
C GLU A 143 -11.64 14.17 -7.15
N SER A 144 -10.41 14.33 -7.65
CA SER A 144 -10.20 14.83 -9.00
C SER A 144 -10.75 13.87 -10.07
N GLU A 145 -10.64 12.56 -9.85
CA GLU A 145 -11.19 11.55 -10.76
C GLU A 145 -12.72 11.52 -10.73
N TYR A 146 -13.32 11.73 -9.56
CA TYR A 146 -14.76 11.84 -9.42
C TYR A 146 -15.34 13.08 -10.09
N GLN A 147 -14.67 14.22 -9.99
CA GLN A 147 -15.10 15.43 -10.70
C GLN A 147 -15.02 15.26 -12.22
N LYS A 148 -13.96 14.62 -12.74
CA LYS A 148 -13.88 14.26 -14.16
C LYS A 148 -15.04 13.36 -14.59
N HIS A 149 -15.37 12.35 -13.77
CA HIS A 149 -16.51 11.47 -14.01
C HIS A 149 -17.82 12.26 -14.09
N LYS A 150 -18.09 13.15 -13.14
CA LYS A 150 -19.30 14.00 -13.17
C LYS A 150 -19.40 14.84 -14.44
N ILE A 151 -18.31 15.47 -14.86
CA ILE A 151 -18.29 16.30 -16.08
C ILE A 151 -18.66 15.46 -17.29
N ILE A 152 -18.01 14.31 -17.48
CA ILE A 152 -18.25 13.41 -18.62
C ILE A 152 -19.72 12.96 -18.65
N PHE A 153 -20.28 12.53 -17.51
CA PHE A 153 -21.67 12.05 -17.47
C PHE A 153 -22.71 13.18 -17.57
N SER A 154 -22.40 14.39 -17.08
CA SER A 154 -23.28 15.56 -17.26
C SER A 154 -23.36 16.02 -18.72
N GLN A 155 -22.31 15.81 -19.52
CA GLN A 155 -22.29 16.14 -20.94
C GLN A 155 -23.09 15.19 -21.84
N HIS A 156 -23.46 14.00 -21.34
CA HIS A 156 -24.23 13.01 -22.10
C HIS A 156 -25.76 13.12 -21.87
N GLN A 157 -26.21 14.10 -21.07
CA GLN A 157 -27.62 14.32 -20.75
C GLN A 157 -28.20 15.64 -21.31
N GLY A 158 -27.46 16.35 -22.18
CA GLY A 158 -27.93 17.53 -22.90
C GLY A 158 -27.99 17.27 -24.40
#